data_AF-A0A924B8M9-F1
#
_entry.id   AF-A0A924B8M9-F1
#
_cell.length_a   1.000
_cell.length_b   1.000
_cell.length_c   1.000
_cell.angle_alpha   90.00
_cell.angle_beta   90.00
_cell.angle_gamma   90.00
#
_symmetry.space_group_name_H-M   'P 1'
#
loop_
_entity.id
_entity.type
_entity.pdbx_description
1 polymer ?
#
loop_
_entity_poly.entity_id
_entity_poly.type
_entity_poly.pdbx_seq_one_letter_code
_entity_poly.pdbx_strand_id
1 'polypeptide(L)'
;MSQQSLSASLVLTLCLSFAAHAADSGCKIVVTRTPCPGKKIRTEALGPYGNKEEAEKKKVEAKTVEACVAETKAEGTIKRKGLFTKKVAIGSFEGKVVETTTDTAEESTCKPEPK
;
A
#
# COMPACT_ATOMS: atom_id res chain seq x y z
N MET A 1 -8.92 -41.12 -8.70
CA MET A 1 -8.81 -39.70 -9.10
C MET A 1 -9.00 -38.87 -7.84
N SER A 2 -7.91 -38.45 -7.21
CA SER A 2 -7.94 -37.66 -5.97
C SER A 2 -7.35 -36.29 -6.28
N GLN A 3 -8.19 -35.26 -6.36
CA GLN A 3 -7.74 -33.87 -6.40
C GLN A 3 -7.68 -33.35 -4.97
N GLN A 4 -6.46 -33.24 -4.45
CA GLN A 4 -6.20 -32.55 -3.20
C GLN A 4 -6.20 -31.05 -3.46
N SER A 5 -7.17 -30.37 -2.84
CA SER A 5 -7.25 -28.92 -2.73
C SER A 5 -6.04 -28.40 -1.94
N LEU A 6 -5.08 -27.77 -2.63
CA LEU A 6 -3.97 -27.06 -1.98
C LEU A 6 -4.40 -25.61 -1.73
N SER A 7 -5.00 -25.37 -0.57
CA SER A 7 -5.06 -24.05 0.05
C SER A 7 -3.63 -23.65 0.43
N ALA A 8 -2.93 -22.99 -0.50
CA ALA A 8 -1.61 -22.45 -0.27
C ALA A 8 -1.73 -21.22 0.66
N SER A 9 -1.65 -21.49 1.96
CA SER A 9 -1.34 -20.50 2.99
C SER A 9 -0.02 -19.82 2.65
N LEU A 10 -0.10 -18.71 1.92
CA LEU A 10 1.04 -17.83 1.64
C LEU A 10 1.35 -17.05 2.92
N VAL A 11 2.12 -17.68 3.80
CA VAL A 11 2.77 -17.03 4.94
C VAL A 11 3.77 -16.03 4.36
N LEU A 12 3.34 -14.77 4.28
CA LEU A 12 4.14 -13.65 3.79
C LEU A 12 5.09 -13.19 4.91
N THR A 13 6.11 -14.00 5.22
CA THR A 13 7.21 -13.61 6.12
C THR A 13 8.13 -12.64 5.40
N LEU A 14 7.73 -11.37 5.32
CA LEU A 14 8.58 -10.29 4.84
C LEU A 14 9.55 -9.86 5.96
N CYS A 15 10.64 -10.62 6.13
CA CYS A 15 11.82 -10.17 6.86
C CYS A 15 12.51 -9.08 6.02
N LEU A 16 12.12 -7.82 6.25
CA LEU A 16 12.79 -6.66 5.68
C LEU A 16 13.90 -6.19 6.62
N SER A 17 15.10 -6.76 6.41
CA SER A 17 16.36 -6.20 6.89
C SER A 17 16.64 -4.88 6.18
N PHE A 18 16.19 -3.75 6.74
CA PHE A 18 16.61 -2.43 6.29
C PHE A 18 17.69 -1.88 7.21
N ALA A 19 18.89 -1.78 6.64
CA ALA A 19 20.06 -1.18 7.22
C ALA A 19 19.78 0.25 7.67
N ALA A 20 20.14 0.53 8.92
CA ALA A 20 20.16 1.85 9.53
C ALA A 20 21.14 2.77 8.79
N HIS A 21 20.64 3.74 8.02
CA HIS A 21 21.42 4.92 7.62
C HIS A 21 20.50 6.15 7.58
N ALA A 22 20.94 7.19 8.28
CA ALA A 22 20.28 8.45 8.62
C ALA A 22 19.20 8.32 9.72
N ALA A 23 19.42 9.04 10.83
CA ALA A 23 18.37 9.40 11.76
C ALA A 23 17.34 10.23 10.99
N ASP A 24 16.34 9.57 10.41
CA ASP A 24 15.22 10.20 9.73
C ASP A 24 14.33 10.83 10.81
N SER A 25 14.67 12.05 11.24
CA SER A 25 13.87 12.84 12.18
C SER A 25 12.60 13.33 11.49
N GLY A 26 11.64 12.43 11.30
CA GLY A 26 10.38 12.72 10.65
C GLY A 26 9.51 11.48 10.42
N CYS A 27 8.29 11.72 9.94
CA CYS A 27 7.38 10.67 9.52
C CYS A 27 7.62 10.29 8.07
N LYS A 28 7.88 9.00 7.84
CA LYS A 28 8.00 8.40 6.52
C LYS A 28 6.79 7.50 6.27
N ILE A 29 6.08 7.74 5.17
CA ILE A 29 4.91 6.92 4.80
C ILE A 29 5.18 6.26 3.45
N VAL A 30 5.27 4.93 3.45
CA VAL A 30 5.36 4.12 2.24
C VAL A 30 3.97 3.62 1.89
N VAL A 31 3.55 3.80 0.64
CA VAL A 31 2.22 3.37 0.20
C VAL A 31 2.34 2.41 -0.98
N THR A 32 1.83 1.20 -0.79
CA THR A 32 1.70 0.16 -1.82
C THR A 32 0.25 0.09 -2.28
N ARG A 33 0.03 0.07 -3.59
CA ARG A 33 -1.27 0.05 -4.24
C ARG A 33 -1.35 -1.12 -5.19
N THR A 34 -2.39 -1.93 -5.06
CA THR A 34 -2.69 -3.02 -6.00
C THR A 34 -3.82 -2.57 -6.91
N PRO A 35 -3.55 -2.36 -8.21
CA PRO A 35 -4.59 -1.94 -9.16
C PRO A 35 -5.61 -3.07 -9.37
N CYS A 36 -6.82 -2.68 -9.77
CA CYS A 36 -7.80 -3.61 -10.33
C CYS A 36 -7.23 -4.32 -11.58
N PRO A 37 -7.67 -5.55 -11.88
CA PRO A 37 -7.22 -6.29 -13.05
C PRO A 37 -7.55 -5.55 -14.34
N GLY A 38 -6.64 -5.60 -15.32
CA GLY A 38 -6.79 -4.97 -16.64
C GLY A 38 -5.66 -4.01 -17.00
N LYS A 39 -5.18 -4.06 -18.25
CA LYS A 39 -4.00 -3.29 -18.68
C LYS A 39 -4.28 -1.78 -18.77
N LYS A 40 -5.47 -1.41 -19.24
CA LYS A 40 -5.91 -0.01 -19.30
C LYS A 40 -6.04 0.57 -17.89
N ILE A 41 -6.68 -0.18 -17.00
CA ILE A 41 -6.90 0.18 -15.59
C ILE A 41 -5.58 0.31 -14.84
N ARG A 42 -4.59 -0.58 -15.06
CA ARG A 42 -3.26 -0.46 -14.46
C ARG A 42 -2.58 0.85 -14.84
N THR A 43 -2.69 1.26 -16.10
CA THR A 43 -2.09 2.51 -16.60
C THR A 43 -2.80 3.74 -16.02
N GLU A 44 -4.14 3.72 -15.99
CA GLU A 44 -4.94 4.80 -15.40
C GLU A 44 -4.73 4.93 -13.88
N ALA A 45 -4.62 3.80 -13.19
CA ALA A 45 -4.45 3.75 -11.75
C ALA A 45 -3.03 4.14 -11.31
N LEU A 46 -2.00 3.60 -11.97
CA LEU A 46 -0.60 3.79 -11.57
C LEU A 46 0.10 4.96 -12.30
N GLY A 47 -0.45 5.48 -13.39
CA GLY A 47 0.14 6.58 -14.16
C GLY A 47 0.54 7.80 -13.30
N PRO A 48 -0.32 8.31 -12.40
CA PRO A 48 0.02 9.41 -11.49
C PRO A 48 1.15 9.09 -10.50
N TYR A 49 1.50 7.81 -10.35
CA TYR A 49 2.53 7.30 -9.44
C TYR A 49 3.75 6.75 -10.21
N GLY A 50 3.94 7.20 -11.45
CA GLY A 50 5.08 6.77 -12.29
C GLY A 50 5.02 5.29 -12.67
N ASN A 51 3.81 4.73 -12.76
CA ASN A 51 3.55 3.31 -13.07
C ASN A 51 4.12 2.32 -12.03
N LYS A 52 4.37 2.77 -10.79
CA LYS A 52 4.85 1.92 -9.70
C LYS A 52 3.73 1.60 -8.71
N GLU A 53 3.66 0.34 -8.30
CA GLU A 53 2.71 -0.14 -7.28
C GLU A 53 3.10 0.35 -5.89
N GLU A 54 4.40 0.36 -5.60
CA GLU A 54 4.96 0.98 -4.41
C GLU A 54 5.48 2.38 -4.75
N ALA A 55 5.00 3.36 -4.00
CA ALA A 55 5.54 4.71 -4.04
C ALA A 55 5.69 5.22 -2.62
N GLU A 56 6.91 5.55 -2.24
CA GLU A 56 7.18 6.37 -1.06
C GLU A 56 6.56 7.74 -1.29
N LYS A 57 5.62 8.13 -0.43
CA LYS A 57 5.17 9.52 -0.43
C LYS A 57 6.24 10.34 0.28
N LYS A 58 6.65 11.45 -0.35
CA LYS A 58 7.54 12.47 0.21
C LYS A 58 7.27 12.64 1.70
N LYS A 59 8.34 12.54 2.50
CA LYS A 59 8.40 12.77 3.95
C LYS A 59 7.28 13.70 4.40
N VAL A 60 6.39 13.19 5.24
CA VAL A 60 5.35 14.01 5.84
C VAL A 60 6.01 14.74 7.01
N GLU A 61 5.88 16.07 7.06
CA GLU A 61 6.42 16.90 8.15
C GLU A 61 5.64 16.72 9.47
N ALA A 62 5.28 15.48 9.82
CA ALA A 62 4.73 15.18 11.13
C ALA A 62 5.87 15.22 12.16
N LYS A 63 5.70 16.07 13.17
CA LYS A 63 6.64 16.27 14.28
C LYS A 63 6.38 15.36 15.48
N THR A 64 5.27 14.62 15.46
CA THR A 64 4.87 13.70 16.54
C THR A 64 4.43 12.35 15.98
N VAL A 65 4.52 11.31 16.83
CA VAL A 65 4.06 9.95 16.50
C VAL A 65 2.58 9.94 16.16
N GLU A 66 1.73 10.65 16.92
CA GLU A 66 0.28 10.67 16.71
C GLU A 66 -0.09 11.29 15.36
N ALA A 67 0.61 12.37 14.96
CA ALA A 67 0.44 12.97 13.65
C ALA A 67 0.86 12.01 12.52
N CYS A 68 1.96 11.26 12.73
CA CYS A 68 2.40 10.25 11.76
C CYS A 68 1.38 9.11 11.61
N VAL A 69 0.79 8.65 12.72
CA VAL A 69 -0.27 7.64 12.74
C VAL A 69 -1.52 8.14 12.01
N ALA A 70 -1.96 9.37 12.27
CA ALA A 70 -3.15 9.95 11.64
C ALA A 70 -2.97 10.08 10.11
N GLU A 71 -1.82 10.58 9.67
CA GLU A 71 -1.49 10.70 8.24
C GLU A 71 -1.38 9.33 7.57
N THR A 72 -0.81 8.33 8.26
CA THR A 72 -0.73 6.96 7.75
C THR A 72 -2.11 6.36 7.52
N LYS A 73 -3.05 6.56 8.45
CA LYS A 73 -4.44 6.10 8.31
C LYS A 73 -5.15 6.80 7.15
N ALA A 74 -4.98 8.12 7.03
CA ALA A 74 -5.55 8.90 5.94
C ALA A 74 -5.02 8.47 4.56
N GLU A 75 -3.73 8.13 4.49
CA GLU A 75 -3.09 7.62 3.28
C GLU A 75 -3.40 6.15 3.00
N GLY A 76 -3.67 5.32 4.02
CA GLY A 76 -4.01 3.90 3.83
C GLY A 76 -5.36 3.67 3.15
N THR A 77 -6.26 4.65 3.14
CA THR A 77 -7.63 4.51 2.63
C THR A 77 -7.71 4.58 1.09
N ILE A 78 -8.49 3.69 0.47
CA ILE A 78 -8.82 3.70 -0.96
C ILE A 78 -9.87 4.78 -1.24
N LYS A 79 -9.42 5.94 -1.71
CA LYS A 79 -10.33 7.05 -2.09
C LYS A 79 -10.92 6.89 -3.51
N ARG A 80 -10.26 6.13 -4.40
CA ARG A 80 -10.70 5.89 -5.79
C ARG A 80 -11.18 4.45 -5.94
N LYS A 81 -12.42 4.20 -5.53
CA LYS A 81 -13.07 2.90 -5.73
C LYS A 81 -13.11 2.56 -7.23
N GLY A 82 -12.83 1.30 -7.56
CA GLY A 82 -12.83 0.78 -8.92
C GLY A 82 -11.54 0.92 -9.73
N LEU A 83 -10.47 1.47 -9.14
CA LEU A 83 -9.12 1.47 -9.72
C LEU A 83 -8.12 0.63 -8.92
N PHE A 84 -8.35 0.43 -7.62
CA PHE A 84 -7.49 -0.35 -6.73
C PHE A 84 -8.33 -1.35 -5.94
N THR A 85 -7.82 -2.56 -5.79
CA THR A 85 -8.38 -3.62 -4.93
C THR A 85 -7.77 -3.60 -3.54
N LYS A 86 -6.53 -3.12 -3.42
CA LYS A 86 -5.83 -3.04 -2.14
C LYS A 86 -4.96 -1.80 -2.07
N LYS A 87 -4.89 -1.22 -0.88
CA LYS A 87 -3.92 -0.19 -0.54
C LYS A 87 -3.35 -0.47 0.84
N VAL A 88 -2.03 -0.41 0.95
CA VAL A 88 -1.30 -0.58 2.21
C VAL A 88 -0.49 0.69 2.43
N ALA A 89 -0.64 1.33 3.58
CA ALA A 89 0.22 2.41 4.02
C ALA A 89 0.97 1.99 5.27
N ILE A 90 2.29 2.18 5.26
CA ILE A 90 3.18 1.88 6.39
C ILE A 90 3.80 3.20 6.82
N GLY A 91 3.48 3.61 8.05
CA GLY A 91 4.00 4.81 8.69
C GLY A 91 5.15 4.46 9.60
N SER A 92 6.29 5.09 9.38
CA SER A 92 7.47 5.00 10.24
C SER A 92 7.81 6.36 10.81
N PHE A 93 8.04 6.45 12.12
CA PHE A 93 8.52 7.65 12.79
C PHE A 93 9.88 7.34 13.42
N GLU A 94 10.89 8.16 13.12
CA GLU A 94 12.26 7.96 13.63
C GLU A 94 12.81 6.54 13.32
N GLY A 95 12.50 6.04 12.13
CA GLY A 95 12.91 4.72 11.67
C GLY A 95 12.15 3.54 12.26
N LYS A 96 11.18 3.75 13.14
CA LYS A 96 10.33 2.69 13.70
C LYS A 96 8.95 2.71 13.06
N VAL A 97 8.43 1.56 12.65
CA VAL A 97 7.04 1.43 12.20
C VAL A 97 6.13 1.73 13.38
N VAL A 98 5.25 2.72 13.21
CA VAL A 98 4.28 3.14 14.23
C VAL A 98 2.84 2.81 13.85
N GLU A 99 2.56 2.63 12.55
CA GLU A 99 1.23 2.27 12.06
C GLU A 99 1.33 1.51 10.73
N THR A 100 0.44 0.56 10.53
CA THR A 100 0.22 -0.06 9.22
C THR A 100 -1.28 -0.13 8.95
N THR A 101 -1.72 0.52 7.89
CA THR A 101 -3.13 0.55 7.49
C THR A 101 -3.28 -0.22 6.19
N THR A 102 -4.21 -1.17 6.16
CA THR A 102 -4.59 -1.90 4.95
C THR A 102 -6.06 -1.67 4.68
N ASP A 103 -6.38 -1.21 3.49
CA ASP A 103 -7.75 -1.09 3.00
C ASP A 103 -7.90 -1.97 1.76
N THR A 104 -9.00 -2.72 1.71
CA THR A 104 -9.32 -3.66 0.63
C THR A 104 -10.70 -3.34 0.09
N ALA A 105 -10.79 -3.17 -1.22
CA ALA A 105 -12.05 -3.04 -1.92
C ALA A 105 -12.41 -4.38 -2.59
N GLU A 106 -13.68 -4.76 -2.56
CA GLU A 106 -14.15 -5.96 -3.26
C GLU A 106 -13.87 -5.84 -4.76
N GLU A 107 -13.50 -6.94 -5.40
CA GLU A 107 -13.20 -6.98 -6.83
C GLU A 107 -14.41 -6.60 -7.69
N SER A 108 -15.62 -6.81 -7.19
CA SER A 108 -16.89 -6.36 -7.79
C SER A 108 -16.98 -4.84 -7.96
N THR A 109 -16.17 -4.09 -7.21
CA THR A 109 -16.08 -2.62 -7.33
C THR A 109 -15.15 -2.16 -8.44
N CYS A 110 -14.35 -3.05 -9.02
CA CYS A 110 -13.49 -2.76 -10.16
C CYS A 110 -14.34 -2.36 -11.36
N LYS A 111 -14.01 -1.21 -11.97
CA LYS A 111 -14.68 -0.83 -13.22
C LYS A 111 -14.34 -1.89 -14.28
N PRO A 112 -15.32 -2.43 -15.01
CA PRO A 112 -15.03 -3.37 -16.09
C PRO A 112 -14.15 -2.69 -17.15
N GLU A 113 -13.16 -3.41 -17.68
CA GLU A 113 -12.37 -2.90 -18.80
C GLU A 113 -13.31 -2.56 -19.96
N PRO A 114 -13.22 -1.33 -20.53
CA PRO A 114 -13.93 -1.05 -21.77
C PRO A 114 -13.37 -1.97 -22.85
N LYS A 115 -14.26 -2.83 -23.37
CA LYS A 115 -14.00 -3.75 -24.50
C LYS A 115 -13.32 -3.02 -25.65
#